data_AF-A0A1V9FCD0-F1
#
_entry.id   AF-A0A1V9FCD0-F1
#
_cell.length_a   1.000
_cell.length_b   1.000
_cell.length_c   1.000
_cell.angle_alpha   90.00
_cell.angle_beta   90.00
_cell.angle_gamma   90.00
#
_symmetry.space_group_name_H-M   'P 1'
#
loop_
_entity.id
_entity.type
_entity.pdbx_description
1 polymer ?
#
loop_
_entity_poly.entity_id
_entity_poly.type
_entity_poly.pdbx_seq_one_letter_code
_entity_poly.pdbx_strand_id
1 'polypeptide(L)'
;MKKGNSIHRLAVCAWLMALVIGFAACKKAAFEQAANNPGTTTQSNARTAVAASTISDMDPIKVMSFNVRNDAEGDPFSQYVRKDYCLQVILENDVDIVGLQEIAVTDIEEWFNTQLAAAGYGYYKSGTSNGSPKTIYYKNSRFTRTNAGWFTMMTPDFRTGKWVVLQDKLHTANSYFVVNSHWTTVSSAERQLDADTVLLNINNNNTANLPVICFGDFNAKPGTAEMGIMKDASGNNMVDALFDSSGDPTFHGWDAVGDAKIDWLLSTRNMAFTSSSVITKTFTVNGQTLYPSDHYPVMATYVPGIFGGAHTDANGISASSATDYFFADVDGDGNADKIYWNATFDSGKPRVFLSNGDGTFAATAVTHAAGASTAATTRYYYADINGDGKADEVRWNPTLNAGHTLVYLATSGGNFSATAVDNPEGTSAGTTTLYNFADVNGDGKADKIYWNSTFDDGHTRVYLATSGGNFSGTVVSGTEGASTTAGTQFWYADVNGDGKADKIYWHPDLNSGKTMVYTSDGDGTFTANASFSNSATSGLSNTRFYFADMNGDGFADKVYWNPTNYTGFLKVYYSESGAFNGPVYTLRGTSQSENTYFYFNDINGDGKADQIRWNYGENSGELRNYFAK
;
A
#
# COMPACT_ATOMS: atom_id res chain seq x y z
N MET A 1 13.69 73.99 22.32
CA MET A 1 12.38 74.66 22.17
C MET A 1 11.35 73.59 21.87
N LYS A 2 10.61 73.19 22.90
CA LYS A 2 9.14 73.31 23.06
C LYS A 2 8.35 72.41 22.09
N LYS A 3 7.39 71.59 22.50
CA LYS A 3 6.71 71.22 23.76
C LYS A 3 5.73 70.09 23.34
N GLY A 4 5.21 69.17 24.15
CA GLY A 4 5.19 68.94 25.60
C GLY A 4 4.46 67.60 25.83
N ASN A 5 4.86 66.83 26.86
CA ASN A 5 4.20 66.71 28.18
C ASN A 5 3.08 65.65 28.18
N SER A 6 2.90 64.77 29.17
CA SER A 6 3.52 64.53 30.49
C SER A 6 2.89 63.21 31.02
N ILE A 7 3.66 62.20 31.43
CA ILE A 7 4.07 61.87 32.82
C ILE A 7 2.90 61.67 33.81
N HIS A 8 2.75 60.44 34.33
CA HIS A 8 2.97 60.17 35.76
C HIS A 8 3.33 58.69 36.04
N ARG A 9 4.47 58.53 36.72
CA ARG A 9 4.98 57.33 37.41
C ARG A 9 4.59 57.38 38.90
N LEU A 10 4.67 56.23 39.57
CA LEU A 10 5.29 55.90 40.88
C LEU A 10 4.46 54.78 41.56
N ALA A 11 4.98 53.81 42.32
CA ALA A 11 6.32 53.35 42.71
C ALA A 11 6.12 51.96 43.41
N VAL A 12 6.91 50.93 43.10
CA VAL A 12 8.06 50.38 43.87
C VAL A 12 7.73 49.77 45.24
N CYS A 13 8.02 48.45 45.36
CA CYS A 13 8.68 47.70 46.47
C CYS A 13 8.12 46.27 46.52
N ALA A 14 8.80 45.17 46.86
CA ALA A 14 10.20 44.70 46.87
C ALA A 14 10.19 43.40 47.73
N TRP A 15 10.81 42.31 47.23
CA TRP A 15 11.52 41.26 48.03
C TRP A 15 10.64 40.27 48.87
N LEU A 16 10.93 38.98 49.10
CA LEU A 16 11.95 37.99 48.71
C LEU A 16 11.54 36.59 49.25
N MET A 17 12.12 35.51 48.68
CA MET A 17 12.43 34.19 49.28
C MET A 17 11.27 33.27 49.75
N ALA A 18 11.38 31.94 49.80
CA ALA A 18 12.25 30.91 49.19
C ALA A 18 11.71 29.53 49.65
N LEU A 19 11.90 28.53 48.78
CA LEU A 19 12.27 27.12 49.04
C LEU A 19 11.49 26.19 50.00
N VAL A 20 11.23 24.99 49.46
CA VAL A 20 11.59 23.64 49.98
C VAL A 20 10.48 22.71 50.52
N ILE A 21 10.24 21.66 49.71
CA ILE A 21 10.22 20.20 49.98
C ILE A 21 9.31 19.67 51.11
N GLY A 22 8.55 18.62 50.78
CA GLY A 22 8.27 17.57 51.78
C GLY A 22 7.02 16.70 51.59
N PHE A 23 7.17 15.65 50.76
CA PHE A 23 6.66 14.28 50.96
C PHE A 23 5.27 13.98 51.60
N ALA A 24 4.49 13.25 50.79
CA ALA A 24 3.98 11.89 51.05
C ALA A 24 2.58 11.65 51.68
N ALA A 25 1.94 10.66 51.04
CA ALA A 25 1.22 9.52 51.60
C ALA A 25 -0.33 9.51 51.55
N CYS A 26 -0.81 8.81 50.50
CA CYS A 26 -1.78 7.70 50.50
C CYS A 26 -2.66 7.42 51.74
N LYS A 27 -3.97 7.23 51.47
CA LYS A 27 -4.82 6.04 51.81
C LYS A 27 -6.23 6.29 51.25
N LYS A 28 -6.73 5.59 50.23
CA LYS A 28 -7.23 4.19 50.10
C LYS A 28 -8.62 3.94 50.75
N ALA A 29 -9.62 3.91 49.85
CA ALA A 29 -10.79 3.04 49.73
C ALA A 29 -11.89 2.95 50.81
N ALA A 30 -13.14 3.02 50.36
CA ALA A 30 -14.22 2.12 50.75
C ALA A 30 -15.28 2.00 49.64
N PHE A 31 -15.81 0.79 49.49
CA PHE A 31 -16.70 0.28 48.44
C PHE A 31 -18.12 0.09 49.01
N GLU A 32 -19.08 -0.16 48.12
CA GLU A 32 -20.45 -0.70 48.29
C GLU A 32 -21.62 0.28 48.54
N GLN A 33 -22.53 0.40 47.56
CA GLN A 33 -23.73 -0.46 47.47
C GLN A 33 -24.49 -0.23 46.15
N ALA A 34 -24.94 -1.32 45.55
CA ALA A 34 -25.80 -1.37 44.37
C ALA A 34 -27.29 -1.43 44.76
N ALA A 35 -28.15 -0.72 44.03
CA ALA A 35 -29.58 -1.04 43.92
C ALA A 35 -30.19 -0.45 42.63
N ASN A 36 -30.39 -1.35 41.66
CA ASN A 36 -31.42 -1.44 40.61
C ASN A 36 -32.30 -0.22 40.26
N ASN A 37 -32.27 0.18 38.99
CA ASN A 37 -33.48 0.55 38.25
C ASN A 37 -33.29 0.28 36.74
N PRO A 38 -34.24 -0.36 36.02
CA PRO A 38 -34.10 -0.67 34.60
C PRO A 38 -34.78 0.40 33.73
N GLY A 39 -34.13 0.77 32.62
CA GLY A 39 -34.75 1.54 31.55
C GLY A 39 -33.88 2.68 31.05
N THR A 40 -33.90 2.86 29.72
CA THR A 40 -33.23 3.90 28.91
C THR A 40 -31.72 3.74 28.71
N THR A 41 -31.31 2.84 27.79
CA THR A 41 -30.03 2.99 27.07
C THR A 41 -30.16 4.13 26.07
N THR A 42 -29.82 5.33 26.51
CA THR A 42 -29.35 6.41 25.65
C THR A 42 -28.07 5.96 24.95
N GLN A 43 -28.04 6.01 23.62
CA GLN A 43 -26.82 5.91 22.82
C GLN A 43 -25.81 6.93 23.35
N SER A 44 -24.73 6.45 23.95
CA SER A 44 -23.63 7.32 24.39
C SER A 44 -22.69 7.55 23.22
N ASN A 45 -22.73 8.78 22.72
CA ASN A 45 -21.62 9.59 22.22
C ASN A 45 -20.39 8.84 21.70
N ALA A 46 -20.20 9.00 20.39
CA ALA A 46 -18.96 8.95 19.66
C ALA A 46 -17.74 9.19 20.57
N ARG A 47 -16.93 8.14 20.75
CA ARG A 47 -15.55 8.33 21.14
C ARG A 47 -14.83 8.90 19.92
N THR A 48 -14.58 10.19 19.95
CA THR A 48 -13.50 10.80 19.19
C THR A 48 -12.18 10.27 19.78
N ALA A 49 -11.84 9.03 19.43
CA ALA A 49 -10.45 8.61 19.47
C ALA A 49 -9.77 9.40 18.34
N VAL A 50 -8.74 10.17 18.66
CA VAL A 50 -7.82 10.63 17.65
C VAL A 50 -7.20 9.35 17.09
N ALA A 51 -7.69 8.89 15.95
CA ALA A 51 -7.23 7.66 15.33
C ALA A 51 -5.72 7.79 15.10
N ALA A 52 -4.96 6.79 15.56
CA ALA A 52 -3.59 6.64 15.11
C ALA A 52 -3.60 6.44 13.58
N SER A 53 -2.56 6.90 12.89
CA SER A 53 -2.43 6.62 11.46
C SER A 53 -2.17 5.12 11.29
N THR A 54 -2.95 4.46 10.44
CA THR A 54 -2.82 3.07 9.98
C THR A 54 -1.37 2.74 9.63
N ILE A 55 -0.67 3.65 8.92
CA ILE A 55 0.74 3.45 8.58
C ILE A 55 1.64 3.50 9.82
N SER A 56 1.31 4.32 10.82
CA SER A 56 2.02 4.32 12.09
C SER A 56 1.78 3.04 12.88
N ASP A 57 0.56 2.49 12.83
CA ASP A 57 0.19 1.23 13.48
C ASP A 57 0.80 -0.01 12.79
N MET A 58 1.14 0.10 11.50
CA MET A 58 1.99 -0.84 10.76
C MET A 58 3.44 -0.83 11.21
N ASP A 59 3.79 0.08 12.11
CA ASP A 59 5.00 -0.04 12.91
C ASP A 59 6.27 0.01 12.04
N PRO A 60 6.49 1.11 11.28
CA PRO A 60 7.49 1.12 10.22
C PRO A 60 8.93 0.94 10.71
N ILE A 61 9.76 0.27 9.91
CA ILE A 61 11.15 -0.09 10.21
C ILE A 61 12.07 0.61 9.21
N LYS A 62 12.87 1.57 9.68
CA LYS A 62 13.89 2.24 8.88
C LYS A 62 15.15 1.38 8.81
N VAL A 63 15.50 0.95 7.60
CA VAL A 63 16.67 0.11 7.33
C VAL A 63 17.65 0.84 6.44
N MET A 64 18.93 0.83 6.80
CA MET A 64 20.01 1.45 6.03
C MET A 64 21.09 0.43 5.67
N SER A 65 21.57 0.51 4.42
CA SER A 65 22.85 -0.07 4.02
C SER A 65 23.84 1.05 3.77
N PHE A 66 25.06 0.92 4.31
CA PHE A 66 26.07 1.96 4.16
C PHE A 66 27.49 1.39 4.10
N ASN A 67 28.06 1.39 2.89
CA ASN A 67 29.48 1.16 2.72
C ASN A 67 30.21 2.42 3.19
N VAL A 68 30.98 2.32 4.29
CA VAL A 68 31.64 3.47 4.92
C VAL A 68 33.10 3.63 4.49
N ARG A 69 33.53 2.86 3.48
CA ARG A 69 34.83 2.91 2.83
C ARG A 69 36.04 2.74 3.73
N ASN A 70 36.82 1.69 3.51
CA ASN A 70 38.01 1.44 4.32
C ASN A 70 39.05 2.58 4.22
N ASP A 71 39.92 2.68 5.21
CA ASP A 71 41.05 3.62 5.16
C ASP A 71 42.02 3.19 4.06
N ALA A 72 42.28 4.08 3.09
CA ALA A 72 43.15 3.83 1.95
C ALA A 72 43.98 5.07 1.60
N GLU A 73 45.22 4.85 1.15
CA GLU A 73 46.08 5.92 0.64
C GLU A 73 45.48 6.49 -0.65
N GLY A 74 45.32 7.82 -0.72
CA GLY A 74 44.73 8.52 -1.86
C GLY A 74 43.26 8.91 -1.71
N ASP A 75 42.56 8.40 -0.68
CA ASP A 75 41.22 8.89 -0.35
C ASP A 75 41.28 10.37 0.08
N PRO A 76 40.28 11.23 -0.28
CA PRO A 76 40.30 12.66 0.05
C PRO A 76 40.40 12.95 1.55
N PHE A 77 39.82 12.08 2.37
CA PHE A 77 39.90 12.10 3.82
C PHE A 77 40.05 10.68 4.37
N SER A 78 40.87 10.50 5.40
CA SER A 78 41.02 9.22 6.08
C SER A 78 39.72 8.78 6.74
N GLN A 79 39.55 7.47 6.93
CA GLN A 79 38.39 6.90 7.62
C GLN A 79 38.29 7.41 9.07
N TYR A 80 39.42 7.77 9.71
CA TYR A 80 39.45 8.39 11.03
C TYR A 80 38.78 9.76 11.09
N VAL A 81 38.82 10.53 10.01
CA VAL A 81 38.10 11.81 9.90
C VAL A 81 36.65 11.58 9.50
N ARG A 82 36.40 10.67 8.56
CA ARG A 82 35.07 10.44 8.01
C ARG A 82 34.11 9.74 8.96
N LYS A 83 34.59 8.87 9.86
CA LYS A 83 33.75 8.04 10.75
C LYS A 83 32.76 8.85 11.60
N ASP A 84 33.13 10.05 12.04
CA ASP A 84 32.26 10.94 12.81
C ASP A 84 31.06 11.41 11.96
N TYR A 85 31.31 11.73 10.68
CA TYR A 85 30.27 12.14 9.73
C TYR A 85 29.40 10.97 9.29
N CYS A 86 29.96 9.76 9.14
CA CYS A 86 29.17 8.55 8.91
C CYS A 86 28.22 8.29 10.08
N LEU A 87 28.71 8.39 11.32
CA LEU A 87 27.88 8.26 12.52
C LEU A 87 26.78 9.34 12.55
N GLN A 88 27.13 10.59 12.22
CA GLN A 88 26.16 11.68 12.17
C GLN A 88 25.02 11.37 11.18
N VAL A 89 25.33 10.89 9.98
CA VAL A 89 24.31 10.49 8.99
C VAL A 89 23.40 9.39 9.55
N ILE A 90 23.96 8.37 10.22
CA ILE A 90 23.16 7.27 10.81
C ILE A 90 22.20 7.82 11.87
N LEU A 91 22.70 8.65 12.79
CA LEU A 91 21.91 9.15 13.92
C LEU A 91 20.84 10.16 13.50
N GLU A 92 21.14 11.05 12.55
CA GLU A 92 20.18 12.05 12.05
C GLU A 92 19.01 11.42 11.28
N ASN A 93 19.23 10.26 10.67
CA ASN A 93 18.17 9.52 9.97
C ASN A 93 17.35 8.62 10.91
N ASP A 94 17.73 8.51 12.19
CA ASP A 94 16.99 7.74 13.20
C ASP A 94 16.74 6.29 12.75
N VAL A 95 17.77 5.64 12.20
CA VAL A 95 17.66 4.33 11.57
C VAL A 95 17.40 3.23 12.58
N ASP A 96 16.49 2.29 12.34
CA ASP A 96 16.24 1.18 13.26
C ASP A 96 17.21 0.02 13.10
N ILE A 97 17.62 -0.28 11.86
CA ILE A 97 18.60 -1.31 11.51
C ILE A 97 19.58 -0.74 10.49
N VAL A 98 20.89 -0.84 10.76
CA VAL A 98 21.92 -0.46 9.79
C VAL A 98 22.99 -1.54 9.72
N GLY A 99 23.43 -1.90 8.52
CA GLY A 99 24.66 -2.67 8.38
C GLY A 99 25.70 -1.93 7.57
N LEU A 100 26.93 -2.06 8.05
CA LEU A 100 28.07 -1.31 7.53
C LEU A 100 29.04 -2.23 6.80
N GLN A 101 29.47 -1.79 5.62
CA GLN A 101 30.50 -2.44 4.81
C GLN A 101 31.83 -1.66 4.90
N GLU A 102 32.95 -2.34 4.61
CA GLU A 102 34.31 -1.77 4.56
C GLU A 102 34.87 -1.13 5.84
N ILE A 103 34.41 -1.55 7.03
CA ILE A 103 35.05 -1.17 8.29
C ILE A 103 36.28 -2.06 8.56
N ALA A 104 37.30 -2.04 7.69
CA ALA A 104 38.42 -2.97 7.77
C ALA A 104 39.20 -2.89 9.10
N VAL A 105 39.38 -1.69 9.64
CA VAL A 105 40.23 -1.42 10.82
C VAL A 105 39.48 -1.71 12.13
N THR A 106 40.07 -2.51 13.03
CA THR A 106 39.44 -2.99 14.26
C THR A 106 39.09 -1.89 15.26
N ASP A 107 39.92 -0.86 15.41
CA ASP A 107 39.66 0.24 16.34
C ASP A 107 38.55 1.17 15.83
N ILE A 108 38.43 1.36 14.51
CA ILE A 108 37.31 2.06 13.88
C ILE A 108 36.01 1.27 14.08
N GLU A 109 36.03 -0.06 13.90
CA GLU A 109 34.89 -0.93 14.22
C GLU A 109 34.49 -0.85 15.70
N GLU A 110 35.46 -0.92 16.61
CA GLU A 110 35.19 -0.79 18.05
C GLU A 110 34.67 0.61 18.42
N TRP A 111 35.14 1.63 17.73
CA TRP A 111 34.64 2.99 17.88
C TRP A 111 33.16 3.07 17.46
N PHE A 112 32.78 2.57 16.28
CA PHE A 112 31.37 2.54 15.86
C PHE A 112 30.50 1.74 16.84
N ASN A 113 30.97 0.56 17.28
CA ASN A 113 30.29 -0.24 18.30
C ASN A 113 30.04 0.55 19.58
N THR A 114 31.04 1.27 20.07
CA THR A 114 30.94 2.09 21.28
C THR A 114 29.95 3.24 21.10
N GLN A 115 30.05 3.99 19.99
CA GLN A 115 29.21 5.15 19.76
C GLN A 115 27.73 4.76 19.53
N LEU A 116 27.49 3.73 18.71
CA LEU A 116 26.13 3.27 18.45
C LEU A 116 25.53 2.57 19.69
N ALA A 117 26.31 1.84 20.48
CA ALA A 117 25.84 1.33 21.77
C ALA A 117 25.46 2.45 22.74
N ALA A 118 26.26 3.52 22.81
CA ALA A 118 25.92 4.70 23.60
C ALA A 118 24.65 5.41 23.09
N ALA A 119 24.36 5.31 21.79
CA ALA A 119 23.12 5.77 21.18
C ALA A 119 21.94 4.77 21.30
N GLY A 120 22.11 3.66 22.03
CA GLY A 120 21.04 2.68 22.30
C GLY A 120 20.91 1.54 21.30
N TYR A 121 21.90 1.33 20.42
CA TYR A 121 21.91 0.22 19.48
C TYR A 121 22.55 -1.04 20.09
N GLY A 122 21.95 -2.19 19.84
CA GLY A 122 22.62 -3.47 19.88
C GLY A 122 23.36 -3.71 18.57
N TYR A 123 24.30 -4.65 18.57
CA TYR A 123 25.00 -5.01 17.35
C TYR A 123 25.39 -6.48 17.33
N TYR A 124 25.66 -6.98 16.13
CA TYR A 124 26.28 -8.28 15.89
C TYR A 124 27.48 -8.11 14.98
N LYS A 125 28.65 -8.53 15.49
CA LYS A 125 29.90 -8.68 14.76
C LYS A 125 30.39 -10.12 14.91
N SER A 126 31.06 -10.66 13.89
CA SER A 126 31.83 -11.90 14.05
C SER A 126 33.16 -11.59 14.74
N GLY A 127 33.88 -12.61 15.21
CA GLY A 127 35.10 -12.46 16.03
C GLY A 127 36.24 -11.66 15.37
N THR A 128 37.43 -11.66 16.00
CA THR A 128 38.57 -10.78 15.67
C THR A 128 39.11 -10.88 14.24
N SER A 129 38.77 -11.93 13.50
CA SER A 129 39.13 -12.13 12.10
C SER A 129 37.87 -12.32 11.27
N ASN A 130 37.46 -11.31 10.51
CA ASN A 130 36.57 -11.51 9.35
C ASN A 130 36.50 -10.26 8.45
N GLY A 131 36.36 -10.52 7.15
CA GLY A 131 36.26 -9.51 6.09
C GLY A 131 34.98 -8.68 6.13
N SER A 132 34.79 -7.84 5.11
CA SER A 132 33.56 -7.07 4.91
C SER A 132 32.37 -7.98 4.52
N PRO A 133 31.11 -7.66 4.89
CA PRO A 133 30.66 -6.54 5.70
C PRO A 133 30.87 -6.82 7.18
N LYS A 134 30.93 -5.78 8.00
CA LYS A 134 31.53 -5.89 9.33
C LYS A 134 30.54 -6.09 10.45
N THR A 135 29.48 -5.29 10.50
CA THR A 135 28.57 -5.30 11.64
C THR A 135 27.14 -4.98 11.19
N ILE A 136 26.16 -5.61 11.85
CA ILE A 136 24.74 -5.21 11.81
C ILE A 136 24.41 -4.58 13.15
N TYR A 137 23.90 -3.36 13.14
CA TYR A 137 23.40 -2.61 14.28
C TYR A 137 21.88 -2.56 14.24
N TYR A 138 21.23 -2.56 15.40
CA TYR A 138 19.78 -2.50 15.53
C TYR A 138 19.39 -1.77 16.83
N LYS A 139 18.35 -0.95 16.83
CA LYS A 139 17.89 -0.25 18.04
C LYS A 139 17.42 -1.24 19.11
N ASN A 140 17.99 -1.17 20.31
CA ASN A 140 17.55 -2.01 21.44
C ASN A 140 16.17 -1.62 21.96
N SER A 141 15.70 -0.39 21.72
CA SER A 141 14.34 0.03 22.06
C SER A 141 13.28 -0.70 21.22
N ARG A 142 13.60 -1.08 19.99
CA ARG A 142 12.69 -1.70 19.02
C ARG A 142 12.85 -3.21 18.90
N PHE A 143 14.08 -3.73 18.98
CA PHE A 143 14.35 -5.13 18.67
C PHE A 143 15.01 -5.89 19.82
N THR A 144 14.68 -7.17 19.92
CA THR A 144 15.44 -8.18 20.65
C THR A 144 16.10 -9.12 19.65
N ARG A 145 17.43 -9.23 19.66
CA ARG A 145 18.14 -10.23 18.84
C ARG A 145 17.99 -11.62 19.46
N THR A 146 17.30 -12.52 18.77
CA THR A 146 17.04 -13.89 19.24
C THR A 146 18.03 -14.90 18.68
N ASN A 147 18.60 -14.63 17.51
CA ASN A 147 19.62 -15.47 16.89
C ASN A 147 20.57 -14.62 16.02
N ALA A 148 21.75 -15.16 15.72
CA ALA A 148 22.71 -14.52 14.83
C ALA A 148 23.74 -15.51 14.29
N GLY A 149 24.32 -15.17 13.16
CA GLY A 149 25.38 -15.96 12.55
C GLY A 149 26.15 -15.20 11.48
N TRP A 150 27.17 -15.83 10.95
CA TRP A 150 28.00 -15.29 9.88
C TRP A 150 28.39 -16.42 8.93
N PHE A 151 28.79 -16.05 7.72
CA PHE A 151 29.24 -16.99 6.70
C PHE A 151 30.35 -16.37 5.84
N THR A 152 31.15 -17.23 5.22
CA THR A 152 32.13 -16.86 4.20
C THR A 152 31.56 -17.20 2.83
N MET A 153 31.73 -16.29 1.87
CA MET A 153 31.38 -16.50 0.48
C MET A 153 32.23 -17.62 -0.14
N MET A 154 31.66 -18.35 -1.09
CA MET A 154 32.36 -19.43 -1.80
C MET A 154 33.24 -18.90 -2.94
N THR A 155 33.89 -17.76 -2.72
CA THR A 155 34.80 -17.07 -3.65
C THR A 155 36.24 -17.06 -3.14
N PRO A 156 37.26 -16.94 -4.01
CA PRO A 156 38.66 -16.94 -3.60
C PRO A 156 39.07 -15.77 -2.69
N ASP A 157 38.33 -14.66 -2.70
CA ASP A 157 38.58 -13.48 -1.87
C ASP A 157 37.99 -13.59 -0.45
N PHE A 158 37.30 -14.69 -0.15
CA PHE A 158 36.75 -15.02 1.18
C PHE A 158 36.00 -13.87 1.84
N ARG A 159 35.22 -13.12 1.03
CA ARG A 159 34.26 -12.14 1.54
C ARG A 159 33.28 -12.80 2.50
N THR A 160 32.58 -11.99 3.29
CA THR A 160 31.70 -12.53 4.33
C THR A 160 30.28 -12.02 4.18
N GLY A 161 29.38 -12.63 4.94
CA GLY A 161 28.06 -12.09 5.22
C GLY A 161 27.70 -12.33 6.68
N LYS A 162 26.75 -11.54 7.17
CA LYS A 162 26.25 -11.60 8.55
C LYS A 162 24.74 -11.62 8.54
N TRP A 163 24.17 -12.32 9.51
CA TRP A 163 22.73 -12.32 9.69
C TRP A 163 22.35 -12.27 11.17
N VAL A 164 21.18 -11.70 11.43
CA VAL A 164 20.54 -11.67 12.75
C VAL A 164 19.06 -11.99 12.59
N VAL A 165 18.47 -12.58 13.63
CA VAL A 165 17.02 -12.66 13.79
C VAL A 165 16.62 -11.63 14.83
N LEU A 166 15.76 -10.70 14.44
CA LEU A 166 15.27 -9.62 15.29
C LEU A 166 13.79 -9.82 15.55
N GLN A 167 13.43 -10.06 16.82
CA GLN A 167 12.05 -10.01 17.27
C GLN A 167 11.69 -8.56 17.57
N ASP A 168 10.56 -8.13 17.01
CA ASP A 168 10.01 -6.81 17.25
C ASP A 168 9.42 -6.69 18.67
N LYS A 169 9.68 -5.58 19.36
CA LYS A 169 9.15 -5.30 20.70
C LYS A 169 7.81 -4.58 20.71
N LEU A 170 7.41 -3.85 19.66
CA LEU A 170 6.07 -3.24 19.65
C LEU A 170 5.02 -4.22 19.08
N HIS A 171 5.42 -5.14 18.19
CA HIS A 171 4.59 -6.27 17.76
C HIS A 171 5.33 -7.61 17.92
N THR A 172 5.25 -8.23 19.11
CA THR A 172 6.06 -9.42 19.44
C THR A 172 5.80 -10.68 18.60
N ALA A 173 4.71 -10.69 17.83
CA ALA A 173 4.42 -11.72 16.83
C ALA A 173 5.32 -11.60 15.59
N ASN A 174 5.87 -10.41 15.33
CA ASN A 174 6.72 -10.15 14.18
C ASN A 174 8.19 -10.43 14.49
N SER A 175 8.87 -11.09 13.57
CA SER A 175 10.31 -11.30 13.60
C SER A 175 10.87 -11.26 12.19
N TYR A 176 12.08 -10.75 12.05
CA TYR A 176 12.71 -10.50 10.75
C TYR A 176 14.07 -11.19 10.68
N PHE A 177 14.35 -11.86 9.57
CA PHE A 177 15.67 -12.37 9.25
C PHE A 177 16.43 -11.32 8.45
N VAL A 178 17.46 -10.73 9.06
CA VAL A 178 18.17 -9.58 8.49
C VAL A 178 19.56 -10.02 8.06
N VAL A 179 19.94 -9.71 6.82
CA VAL A 179 21.23 -10.08 6.23
C VAL A 179 21.95 -8.85 5.71
N ASN A 180 23.25 -8.79 6.01
CA ASN A 180 24.19 -7.83 5.45
C ASN A 180 25.33 -8.61 4.75
N SER A 181 25.65 -8.27 3.50
CA SER A 181 26.78 -8.84 2.73
C SER A 181 27.57 -7.76 1.96
N HIS A 182 28.82 -8.06 1.59
CA HIS A 182 29.63 -7.24 0.68
C HIS A 182 30.27 -8.16 -0.36
N TRP A 183 29.82 -8.09 -1.62
CA TRP A 183 30.16 -9.05 -2.67
C TRP A 183 31.40 -8.66 -3.48
N THR A 184 32.01 -9.61 -4.17
CA THR A 184 33.24 -9.45 -4.95
C THR A 184 33.14 -8.45 -6.10
N THR A 185 34.22 -7.70 -6.31
CA THR A 185 34.38 -6.81 -7.46
C THR A 185 34.95 -7.54 -8.69
N VAL A 186 35.44 -8.78 -8.52
CA VAL A 186 36.29 -9.48 -9.51
C VAL A 186 35.54 -9.79 -10.80
N SER A 187 34.40 -10.46 -10.73
CA SER A 187 33.61 -10.82 -11.92
C SER A 187 32.14 -11.09 -11.58
N SER A 188 31.27 -11.01 -12.59
CA SER A 188 29.85 -11.40 -12.45
C SER A 188 29.68 -12.89 -12.14
N ALA A 189 30.57 -13.76 -12.65
CA ALA A 189 30.52 -15.19 -12.34
C ALA A 189 30.78 -15.47 -10.85
N GLU A 190 31.74 -14.77 -10.25
CA GLU A 190 31.98 -14.89 -8.81
C GLU A 190 30.86 -14.25 -7.98
N ARG A 191 30.27 -13.14 -8.43
CA ARG A 191 29.10 -12.57 -7.74
C ARG A 191 27.85 -13.46 -7.79
N GLN A 192 27.71 -14.31 -8.80
CA GLN A 192 26.67 -15.35 -8.81
C GLN A 192 26.91 -16.36 -7.67
N LEU A 193 28.16 -16.74 -7.40
CA LEU A 193 28.50 -17.58 -6.25
C LEU A 193 28.25 -16.86 -4.91
N ASP A 194 28.47 -15.55 -4.84
CA ASP A 194 28.12 -14.74 -3.67
C ASP A 194 26.60 -14.77 -3.43
N ALA A 195 25.80 -14.53 -4.47
CA ALA A 195 24.33 -14.60 -4.42
C ALA A 195 23.85 -15.97 -3.95
N ASP A 196 24.37 -17.05 -4.54
CA ASP A 196 24.07 -18.43 -4.13
C ASP A 196 24.44 -18.69 -2.67
N THR A 197 25.59 -18.19 -2.22
CA THR A 197 26.03 -18.36 -0.83
C THR A 197 25.11 -17.61 0.15
N VAL A 198 24.67 -16.39 -0.19
CA VAL A 198 23.71 -15.63 0.61
C VAL A 198 22.39 -16.39 0.73
N LEU A 199 21.83 -16.85 -0.39
CA LEU A 199 20.57 -17.60 -0.41
C LEU A 199 20.66 -18.91 0.37
N LEU A 200 21.74 -19.67 0.20
CA LEU A 200 21.99 -20.89 0.95
C LEU A 200 21.97 -20.62 2.46
N ASN A 201 22.60 -19.53 2.90
CA ASN A 201 22.63 -19.17 4.32
C ASN A 201 21.29 -18.68 4.84
N ILE A 202 20.52 -17.93 4.05
CA ILE A 202 19.14 -17.59 4.40
C ILE A 202 18.32 -18.86 4.57
N ASN A 203 18.34 -19.77 3.59
CA ASN A 203 17.51 -20.96 3.59
C ASN A 203 17.87 -21.95 4.71
N ASN A 204 19.16 -22.09 5.02
CA ASN A 204 19.61 -22.99 6.09
C ASN A 204 19.34 -22.46 7.50
N ASN A 205 19.33 -21.13 7.69
CA ASN A 205 19.24 -20.53 9.02
C ASN A 205 17.88 -19.88 9.32
N ASN A 206 17.07 -19.55 8.31
CA ASN A 206 15.72 -19.02 8.45
C ASN A 206 14.66 -20.14 8.48
N THR A 207 14.81 -21.08 9.42
CA THR A 207 13.93 -22.26 9.52
C THR A 207 12.49 -21.94 9.89
N ALA A 208 12.22 -20.74 10.42
CA ALA A 208 10.89 -20.24 10.73
C ALA A 208 10.21 -19.50 9.56
N ASN A 209 10.85 -19.45 8.38
CA ASN A 209 10.34 -18.77 7.19
C ASN A 209 9.94 -17.30 7.45
N LEU A 210 10.76 -16.60 8.25
CA LEU A 210 10.53 -15.21 8.60
C LEU A 210 10.66 -14.31 7.36
N PRO A 211 9.96 -13.16 7.32
CA PRO A 211 10.27 -12.11 6.36
C PRO A 211 11.76 -11.77 6.38
N VAL A 212 12.36 -11.68 5.19
CA VAL A 212 13.80 -11.44 5.03
C VAL A 212 14.01 -10.00 4.60
N ILE A 213 14.97 -9.33 5.22
CA ILE A 213 15.51 -8.04 4.79
C ILE A 213 16.99 -8.28 4.47
N CYS A 214 17.39 -8.16 3.21
CA CYS A 214 18.74 -8.46 2.75
C CYS A 214 19.32 -7.22 2.07
N PHE A 215 20.46 -6.74 2.54
CA PHE A 215 21.03 -5.51 2.04
C PHE A 215 22.55 -5.55 2.04
N GLY A 216 23.17 -4.58 1.37
CA GLY A 216 24.61 -4.46 1.33
C GLY A 216 25.13 -3.82 0.05
N ASP A 217 26.45 -3.73 -0.04
CA ASP A 217 27.15 -3.43 -1.27
C ASP A 217 27.34 -4.75 -2.04
N PHE A 218 26.59 -4.93 -3.11
CA PHE A 218 26.64 -6.19 -3.87
C PHE A 218 27.57 -6.09 -5.08
N ASN A 219 28.22 -4.94 -5.32
CA ASN A 219 29.04 -4.71 -6.51
C ASN A 219 28.34 -5.12 -7.83
N ALA A 220 27.00 -5.14 -7.82
CA ALA A 220 26.15 -5.68 -8.85
C ALA A 220 25.15 -4.62 -9.30
N LYS A 221 25.05 -4.41 -10.61
CA LYS A 221 24.15 -3.42 -11.20
C LYS A 221 22.77 -4.03 -11.47
N PRO A 222 21.71 -3.21 -11.59
CA PRO A 222 20.41 -3.70 -12.04
C PRO A 222 20.49 -4.48 -13.35
N GLY A 223 19.78 -5.61 -13.42
CA GLY A 223 19.72 -6.47 -14.61
C GLY A 223 20.86 -7.47 -14.77
N THR A 224 21.84 -7.53 -13.86
CA THR A 224 22.89 -8.57 -13.92
C THR A 224 22.38 -9.94 -13.44
N ALA A 225 23.05 -11.02 -13.87
CA ALA A 225 22.65 -12.39 -13.57
C ALA A 225 22.63 -12.68 -12.07
N GLU A 226 23.63 -12.19 -11.32
CA GLU A 226 23.72 -12.32 -9.86
C GLU A 226 22.53 -11.69 -9.12
N MET A 227 21.99 -10.57 -9.64
CA MET A 227 20.77 -9.97 -9.08
C MET A 227 19.52 -10.75 -9.48
N GLY A 228 19.52 -11.40 -10.65
CA GLY A 228 18.47 -12.31 -11.07
C GLY A 228 18.31 -13.50 -10.10
N ILE A 229 19.41 -14.04 -9.61
CA ILE A 229 19.42 -15.15 -8.63
C ILE A 229 18.63 -14.78 -7.36
N MET A 230 18.89 -13.60 -6.78
CA MET A 230 18.20 -13.13 -5.56
C MET A 230 16.70 -12.85 -5.76
N LYS A 231 16.26 -12.66 -7.01
CA LYS A 231 14.91 -12.18 -7.34
C LYS A 231 14.02 -13.27 -7.93
N ASP A 232 14.61 -14.39 -8.34
CA ASP A 232 13.87 -15.53 -8.84
C ASP A 232 13.03 -16.19 -7.73
N ALA A 233 12.01 -16.95 -8.12
CA ALA A 233 11.19 -17.76 -7.22
C ALA A 233 12.04 -18.75 -6.40
N SER A 234 13.12 -19.28 -6.99
CA SER A 234 14.08 -20.15 -6.28
C SER A 234 14.98 -19.38 -5.28
N GLY A 235 15.11 -18.06 -5.45
CA GLY A 235 15.93 -17.17 -4.62
C GLY A 235 15.15 -16.30 -3.64
N ASN A 236 14.07 -16.83 -3.07
CA ASN A 236 13.19 -16.10 -2.13
C ASN A 236 12.37 -14.95 -2.75
N ASN A 237 12.41 -14.77 -4.07
CA ASN A 237 11.58 -13.80 -4.81
C ASN A 237 11.70 -12.39 -4.23
N MET A 238 12.94 -11.95 -3.98
CA MET A 238 13.18 -10.68 -3.30
C MET A 238 12.89 -9.48 -4.21
N VAL A 239 12.56 -8.36 -3.57
CA VAL A 239 12.24 -7.10 -4.23
C VAL A 239 13.07 -5.97 -3.64
N ASP A 240 13.62 -5.12 -4.50
CA ASP A 240 14.38 -3.94 -4.10
C ASP A 240 13.49 -2.74 -3.81
N ALA A 241 13.63 -2.16 -2.62
CA ALA A 241 12.93 -0.95 -2.24
C ALA A 241 13.46 0.31 -2.97
N LEU A 242 14.69 0.27 -3.50
CA LEU A 242 15.26 1.34 -4.33
C LEU A 242 14.83 1.26 -5.80
N PHE A 243 13.95 0.31 -6.13
CA PHE A 243 13.49 0.00 -7.47
C PHE A 243 14.56 -0.61 -8.38
N ASP A 244 14.14 -1.55 -9.23
CA ASP A 244 14.99 -2.35 -10.12
C ASP A 244 15.49 -1.60 -11.38
N SER A 245 15.63 -0.28 -11.27
CA SER A 245 16.17 0.58 -12.30
C SER A 245 17.56 1.07 -11.90
N SER A 246 18.34 1.60 -12.85
CA SER A 246 19.60 2.27 -12.53
C SER A 246 19.42 3.45 -11.57
N GLY A 247 18.20 4.02 -11.48
CA GLY A 247 17.76 4.95 -10.45
C GLY A 247 18.74 6.06 -10.14
N ASP A 248 18.77 6.47 -8.87
CA ASP A 248 19.81 7.32 -8.31
C ASP A 248 21.07 6.46 -8.03
N PRO A 249 22.27 6.90 -8.44
CA PRO A 249 23.51 6.19 -8.15
C PRO A 249 23.74 6.06 -6.64
N THR A 250 24.26 4.90 -6.21
CA THR A 250 24.62 4.64 -4.81
C THR A 250 26.14 4.66 -4.61
N PHE A 251 26.91 4.49 -5.68
CA PHE A 251 28.35 4.67 -5.72
C PHE A 251 28.69 5.93 -6.50
N HIS A 252 29.68 6.67 -5.98
CA HIS A 252 30.12 7.91 -6.60
C HIS A 252 31.62 8.11 -6.63
N GLY A 253 32.42 7.26 -5.98
CA GLY A 253 33.88 7.29 -6.14
C GLY A 253 34.51 8.65 -5.80
N TRP A 254 33.92 9.38 -4.84
CA TRP A 254 34.26 10.76 -4.47
C TRP A 254 33.86 11.87 -5.46
N ASP A 255 33.18 11.53 -6.55
CA ASP A 255 32.54 12.48 -7.48
C ASP A 255 31.16 12.92 -6.95
N ALA A 256 30.69 14.11 -7.35
CA ALA A 256 29.39 14.65 -6.96
C ALA A 256 28.22 13.99 -7.71
N VAL A 257 28.44 13.45 -8.92
CA VAL A 257 27.35 13.02 -9.81
C VAL A 257 26.92 11.57 -9.57
N GLY A 258 27.82 10.70 -9.09
CA GLY A 258 27.55 9.27 -8.99
C GLY A 258 27.55 8.55 -10.35
N ASP A 259 27.91 7.27 -10.37
CA ASP A 259 28.09 6.51 -11.62
C ASP A 259 27.45 5.11 -11.64
N ALA A 260 27.08 4.55 -10.49
CA ALA A 260 26.43 3.24 -10.42
C ALA A 260 25.51 3.06 -9.21
N LYS A 261 24.43 2.29 -9.39
CA LYS A 261 23.67 1.66 -8.31
C LYS A 261 24.23 0.26 -8.06
N ILE A 262 24.90 0.07 -6.94
CA ILE A 262 25.49 -1.22 -6.52
C ILE A 262 25.17 -1.58 -5.06
N ASP A 263 24.53 -0.68 -4.32
CA ASP A 263 23.99 -0.91 -2.98
C ASP A 263 22.50 -1.25 -3.09
N TRP A 264 22.07 -2.22 -2.30
CA TRP A 264 20.74 -2.82 -2.42
C TRP A 264 20.01 -2.89 -1.09
N LEU A 265 18.68 -2.73 -1.15
CA LEU A 265 17.75 -2.91 -0.04
C LEU A 265 16.65 -3.89 -0.48
N LEU A 266 16.96 -5.19 -0.40
CA LEU A 266 16.06 -6.25 -0.80
C LEU A 266 15.19 -6.71 0.37
N SER A 267 13.97 -7.15 0.06
CA SER A 267 13.10 -7.84 1.01
C SER A 267 12.28 -8.94 0.35
N THR A 268 11.85 -9.94 1.11
CA THR A 268 10.84 -10.89 0.62
C THR A 268 9.47 -10.20 0.53
N ARG A 269 8.59 -10.74 -0.32
CA ARG A 269 7.23 -10.21 -0.55
C ARG A 269 6.26 -10.33 0.64
N ASN A 270 6.78 -10.74 1.81
CA ASN A 270 6.06 -10.66 3.09
C ASN A 270 6.23 -9.27 3.73
N MET A 271 7.04 -8.41 3.14
CA MET A 271 7.18 -7.00 3.47
C MET A 271 6.42 -6.13 2.46
N ALA A 272 6.23 -4.87 2.82
CA ALA A 272 5.94 -3.74 1.96
C ALA A 272 6.85 -2.58 2.39
N PHE A 273 6.83 -1.46 1.67
CA PHE A 273 7.59 -0.27 2.07
C PHE A 273 6.81 1.01 1.80
N THR A 274 7.09 2.07 2.56
CA THR A 274 6.43 3.38 2.42
C THR A 274 7.32 4.41 1.72
N SER A 275 8.63 4.23 1.82
CA SER A 275 9.61 5.15 1.25
C SER A 275 10.97 4.47 1.06
N SER A 276 11.75 5.03 0.14
CA SER A 276 13.17 4.73 -0.02
C SER A 276 13.92 5.98 -0.48
N SER A 277 15.22 6.03 -0.22
CA SER A 277 16.07 7.19 -0.54
C SER A 277 17.54 6.83 -0.66
N VAL A 278 18.23 7.51 -1.57
CA VAL A 278 19.70 7.62 -1.58
C VAL A 278 20.08 8.92 -0.86
N ILE A 279 20.87 8.83 0.22
CA ILE A 279 21.20 9.97 1.08
C ILE A 279 22.49 10.63 0.58
N THR A 280 22.36 11.75 -0.12
CA THR A 280 23.48 12.47 -0.77
C THR A 280 24.13 13.55 0.09
N LYS A 281 24.01 13.44 1.43
CA LYS A 281 24.48 14.46 2.36
C LYS A 281 26.01 14.60 2.32
N THR A 282 26.46 15.85 2.24
CA THR A 282 27.89 16.23 2.30
C THR A 282 28.16 17.20 3.45
N PHE A 283 29.42 17.35 3.79
CA PHE A 283 29.92 18.22 4.85
C PHE A 283 31.02 19.15 4.33
N THR A 284 31.41 20.14 5.12
CA THR A 284 32.56 21.00 4.80
C THR A 284 33.58 20.92 5.93
N VAL A 285 34.79 20.47 5.59
CA VAL A 285 35.91 20.35 6.52
C VAL A 285 37.12 21.06 5.92
N ASN A 286 37.69 22.01 6.65
CA ASN A 286 38.84 22.81 6.21
C ASN A 286 38.64 23.47 4.82
N GLY A 287 37.40 23.89 4.52
CA GLY A 287 37.04 24.52 3.24
C GLY A 287 36.90 23.54 2.06
N GLN A 288 36.97 22.22 2.30
CA GLN A 288 36.76 21.18 1.29
C GLN A 288 35.45 20.45 1.53
N THR A 289 34.78 20.03 0.46
CA THR A 289 33.62 19.13 0.54
C THR A 289 34.09 17.77 1.03
N LEU A 290 33.49 17.30 2.12
CA LEU A 290 33.67 15.96 2.65
C LEU A 290 32.43 15.14 2.33
N TYR A 291 32.64 14.05 1.58
CA TYR A 291 31.70 12.95 1.50
C TYR A 291 31.99 11.98 2.64
N PRO A 292 30.98 11.51 3.39
CA PRO A 292 31.18 10.51 4.45
C PRO A 292 31.84 9.21 3.94
N SER A 293 31.55 8.84 2.69
CA SER A 293 32.11 7.66 2.02
C SER A 293 32.18 7.91 0.50
N ASP A 294 32.75 6.98 -0.27
CA ASP A 294 32.63 6.94 -1.74
C ASP A 294 31.31 6.31 -2.23
N HIS A 295 30.49 5.84 -1.27
CA HIS A 295 29.10 5.44 -1.46
C HIS A 295 28.15 6.39 -0.73
N TYR A 296 26.96 6.57 -1.32
CA TYR A 296 25.82 7.14 -0.62
C TYR A 296 25.12 6.06 0.20
N PRO A 297 24.81 6.31 1.49
CA PRO A 297 23.94 5.44 2.25
C PRO A 297 22.56 5.36 1.58
N VAL A 298 22.03 4.14 1.53
CA VAL A 298 20.69 3.89 1.03
C VAL A 298 19.78 3.51 2.18
N MET A 299 18.54 4.00 2.15
CA MET A 299 17.57 3.75 3.21
C MET A 299 16.20 3.38 2.62
N ALA A 300 15.48 2.49 3.30
CA ALA A 300 14.07 2.21 3.05
C ALA A 300 13.31 2.11 4.38
N THR A 301 12.05 2.52 4.35
CA THR A 301 11.12 2.36 5.46
C THR A 301 10.18 1.20 5.14
N TYR A 302 10.43 0.05 5.74
CA TYR A 302 9.64 -1.16 5.54
C TYR A 302 8.46 -1.23 6.51
N VAL A 303 7.41 -1.92 6.10
CA VAL A 303 6.26 -2.31 6.92
C VAL A 303 5.94 -3.78 6.63
N PRO A 304 5.15 -4.48 7.48
CA PRO A 304 4.60 -5.78 7.13
C PRO A 304 3.85 -5.72 5.78
N GLY A 305 3.91 -6.80 5.01
CA GLY A 305 3.19 -6.88 3.74
C GLY A 305 1.68 -6.91 3.97
N ILE A 306 0.95 -6.05 3.25
CA ILE A 306 -0.51 -5.86 3.37
C ILE A 306 -1.33 -6.94 2.68
N PHE A 307 -0.69 -7.81 1.88
CA PHE A 307 -1.33 -8.97 1.27
C PHE A 307 -0.56 -10.26 1.55
N GLY A 308 -1.28 -11.37 1.54
CA GLY A 308 -0.81 -12.73 1.69
C GLY A 308 -0.12 -13.34 0.47
N GLY A 309 0.06 -14.66 0.52
CA GLY A 309 0.51 -15.46 -0.63
C GLY A 309 -0.52 -15.46 -1.75
N ALA A 310 -0.13 -15.95 -2.93
CA ALA A 310 -1.08 -16.10 -4.04
C ALA A 310 -1.93 -17.36 -3.85
N HIS A 311 -3.23 -17.22 -4.09
CA HIS A 311 -4.20 -18.30 -4.25
C HIS A 311 -4.55 -18.37 -5.74
N THR A 312 -4.29 -19.50 -6.38
CA THR A 312 -4.57 -19.68 -7.81
C THR A 312 -5.98 -20.23 -7.99
N ASP A 313 -6.78 -19.58 -8.82
CA ASP A 313 -8.10 -20.09 -9.20
C ASP A 313 -8.16 -20.34 -10.72
N ALA A 314 -8.47 -21.59 -11.06
CA ALA A 314 -8.55 -22.08 -12.44
C ALA A 314 -9.99 -22.37 -12.91
N ASN A 315 -10.99 -22.01 -12.10
CA ASN A 315 -12.40 -22.18 -12.45
C ASN A 315 -12.88 -20.98 -13.25
N GLY A 316 -13.67 -21.19 -14.32
CA GLY A 316 -14.24 -20.07 -15.07
C GLY A 316 -13.22 -19.08 -15.66
N ILE A 317 -12.06 -19.57 -16.11
CA ILE A 317 -10.97 -18.76 -16.66
C ILE A 317 -11.23 -18.26 -18.09
N SER A 318 -10.47 -17.25 -18.51
CA SER A 318 -10.49 -16.76 -19.89
C SER A 318 -9.22 -16.04 -20.29
N ALA A 319 -8.68 -16.43 -21.43
CA ALA A 319 -7.58 -15.76 -22.12
C ALA A 319 -8.07 -14.71 -23.15
N SER A 320 -9.32 -14.27 -23.05
CA SER A 320 -9.91 -13.27 -23.94
C SER A 320 -9.99 -11.91 -23.25
N SER A 321 -9.51 -10.86 -23.93
CA SER A 321 -9.70 -9.47 -23.50
C SER A 321 -11.16 -8.99 -23.59
N ALA A 322 -12.06 -9.78 -24.18
CA ALA A 322 -13.49 -9.50 -24.26
C ALA A 322 -14.29 -10.14 -23.11
N THR A 323 -13.62 -10.78 -22.16
CA THR A 323 -14.25 -11.28 -20.93
C THR A 323 -14.29 -10.17 -19.89
N ASP A 324 -15.45 -10.01 -19.28
CA ASP A 324 -15.63 -9.18 -18.10
C ASP A 324 -15.77 -10.09 -16.87
N TYR A 325 -15.02 -9.77 -15.82
CA TYR A 325 -15.22 -10.33 -14.49
C TYR A 325 -15.81 -9.28 -13.57
N PHE A 326 -16.70 -9.73 -12.71
CA PHE A 326 -17.27 -8.94 -11.62
C PHE A 326 -17.17 -9.74 -10.34
N PHE A 327 -17.20 -9.04 -9.21
CA PHE A 327 -17.16 -9.64 -7.89
C PHE A 327 -18.21 -8.96 -7.03
N ALA A 328 -19.13 -9.74 -6.48
CA ALA A 328 -20.20 -9.25 -5.62
C ALA A 328 -20.83 -10.42 -4.86
N ASP A 329 -21.32 -10.18 -3.64
CA ASP A 329 -22.03 -11.19 -2.86
C ASP A 329 -23.44 -11.41 -3.44
N VAL A 330 -23.62 -12.45 -4.26
CA VAL A 330 -24.89 -12.70 -4.96
C VAL A 330 -25.81 -13.59 -4.13
N ASP A 331 -25.25 -14.45 -3.27
CA ASP A 331 -26.03 -15.40 -2.48
C ASP A 331 -26.34 -14.94 -1.04
N GLY A 332 -25.66 -13.90 -0.57
CA GLY A 332 -25.81 -13.22 0.72
C GLY A 332 -25.00 -13.87 1.83
N ASP A 333 -23.89 -14.54 1.53
CA ASP A 333 -23.05 -15.23 2.50
C ASP A 333 -21.93 -14.35 3.10
N GLY A 334 -21.78 -13.13 2.60
CA GLY A 334 -20.76 -12.15 3.00
C GLY A 334 -19.47 -12.22 2.17
N ASN A 335 -19.31 -13.21 1.29
CA ASN A 335 -18.17 -13.33 0.39
C ASN A 335 -18.56 -12.86 -1.01
N ALA A 336 -17.70 -12.08 -1.65
CA ALA A 336 -17.90 -11.72 -3.04
C ALA A 336 -17.72 -12.94 -3.95
N ASP A 337 -18.78 -13.30 -4.68
CA ASP A 337 -18.76 -14.32 -5.72
C ASP A 337 -18.13 -13.79 -6.99
N LYS A 338 -17.60 -14.67 -7.83
CA LYS A 338 -17.08 -14.29 -9.13
C LYS A 338 -18.14 -14.45 -10.20
N ILE A 339 -18.44 -13.37 -10.91
CA ILE A 339 -19.31 -13.39 -12.08
C ILE A 339 -18.48 -13.25 -13.36
N TYR A 340 -18.72 -14.16 -14.29
CA TYR A 340 -18.08 -14.21 -15.60
C TYR A 340 -19.08 -13.83 -16.69
N TRP A 341 -18.69 -12.95 -17.61
CA TRP A 341 -19.42 -12.72 -18.84
C TRP A 341 -18.51 -12.56 -20.07
N ASN A 342 -18.94 -13.11 -21.21
CA ASN A 342 -18.34 -12.85 -22.52
C ASN A 342 -19.40 -13.02 -23.60
N ALA A 343 -19.63 -11.99 -24.41
CA ALA A 343 -20.67 -11.94 -25.44
C ALA A 343 -20.64 -13.11 -26.45
N THR A 344 -19.47 -13.73 -26.65
CA THR A 344 -19.25 -14.82 -27.62
C THR A 344 -19.23 -16.21 -26.99
N PHE A 345 -19.26 -16.31 -25.66
CA PHE A 345 -19.23 -17.57 -24.92
C PHE A 345 -20.61 -17.91 -24.35
N ASP A 346 -21.01 -19.19 -24.40
CA ASP A 346 -22.31 -19.69 -23.87
C ASP A 346 -23.51 -18.80 -24.21
N SER A 347 -23.56 -18.28 -25.45
CA SER A 347 -24.60 -17.36 -25.91
C SER A 347 -24.74 -16.08 -25.06
N GLY A 348 -23.64 -15.62 -24.46
CA GLY A 348 -23.58 -14.38 -23.69
C GLY A 348 -24.30 -14.44 -22.35
N LYS A 349 -24.43 -15.63 -21.74
CA LYS A 349 -25.03 -15.80 -20.42
C LYS A 349 -24.04 -15.45 -19.30
N PRO A 350 -24.42 -14.61 -18.33
CA PRO A 350 -23.65 -14.46 -17.09
C PRO A 350 -23.55 -15.80 -16.33
N ARG A 351 -22.39 -16.02 -15.71
CA ARG A 351 -22.09 -17.24 -14.92
C ARG A 351 -21.51 -16.85 -13.58
N VAL A 352 -22.19 -17.23 -12.49
CA VAL A 352 -21.75 -16.98 -11.11
C VAL A 352 -21.02 -18.21 -10.59
N PHE A 353 -19.80 -18.01 -10.10
CA PHE A 353 -19.00 -19.01 -9.41
C PHE A 353 -18.92 -18.59 -7.95
N LEU A 354 -19.58 -19.34 -7.07
CA LEU A 354 -19.63 -19.00 -5.64
C LEU A 354 -18.24 -19.01 -5.02
N SER A 355 -17.98 -18.08 -4.09
CA SER A 355 -16.72 -18.10 -3.35
C SER A 355 -16.62 -19.34 -2.46
N ASN A 356 -15.42 -19.91 -2.33
CA ASN A 356 -15.14 -20.97 -1.35
C ASN A 356 -14.59 -20.40 -0.03
N GLY A 357 -14.37 -19.08 0.06
CA GLY A 357 -13.75 -18.42 1.22
C GLY A 357 -12.24 -18.66 1.37
N ASP A 358 -11.62 -19.43 0.48
CA ASP A 358 -10.20 -19.82 0.54
C ASP A 358 -9.36 -19.19 -0.59
N GLY A 359 -9.92 -18.20 -1.27
CA GLY A 359 -9.31 -17.50 -2.39
C GLY A 359 -9.53 -18.21 -3.72
N THR A 360 -10.40 -19.23 -3.75
CA THR A 360 -10.85 -19.90 -4.97
C THR A 360 -12.37 -19.85 -5.11
N PHE A 361 -12.88 -20.21 -6.30
CA PHE A 361 -14.31 -20.23 -6.58
C PHE A 361 -14.80 -21.64 -6.93
N ALA A 362 -16.08 -21.92 -6.76
CA ALA A 362 -16.68 -23.20 -7.05
C ALA A 362 -16.38 -23.66 -8.50
N ALA A 363 -16.18 -24.95 -8.74
CA ALA A 363 -15.85 -25.45 -10.08
C ALA A 363 -17.04 -25.39 -11.06
N THR A 364 -18.26 -25.46 -10.53
CA THR A 364 -19.51 -25.37 -11.31
C THR A 364 -20.12 -24.00 -11.13
N ALA A 365 -20.36 -23.31 -12.23
CA ALA A 365 -21.06 -22.03 -12.20
C ALA A 365 -22.59 -22.21 -12.22
N VAL A 366 -23.29 -21.30 -11.57
CA VAL A 366 -24.71 -21.05 -11.75
C VAL A 366 -24.87 -20.14 -12.97
N THR A 367 -25.67 -20.57 -13.95
CA THR A 367 -25.85 -19.84 -15.21
C THR A 367 -27.16 -19.06 -15.20
N HIS A 368 -27.08 -17.75 -15.43
CA HIS A 368 -28.26 -16.89 -15.54
C HIS A 368 -28.70 -16.72 -17.01
N ALA A 369 -29.69 -17.51 -17.42
CA ALA A 369 -30.14 -17.50 -18.82
C ALA A 369 -30.98 -16.27 -19.20
N ALA A 370 -31.74 -15.68 -18.26
CA ALA A 370 -32.62 -14.55 -18.56
C ALA A 370 -31.85 -13.23 -18.76
N GLY A 371 -30.67 -13.10 -18.14
CA GLY A 371 -29.74 -11.99 -18.34
C GLY A 371 -28.99 -12.03 -19.68
N ALA A 372 -29.00 -13.14 -20.40
CA ALA A 372 -28.13 -13.37 -21.56
C ALA A 372 -28.14 -12.25 -22.62
N SER A 373 -26.96 -11.90 -23.12
CA SER A 373 -26.79 -10.98 -24.25
C SER A 373 -25.50 -11.27 -25.02
N THR A 374 -25.62 -11.39 -26.34
CA THR A 374 -24.48 -11.55 -27.26
C THR A 374 -23.99 -10.23 -27.84
N ALA A 375 -24.56 -9.09 -27.44
CA ALA A 375 -24.14 -7.78 -27.90
C ALA A 375 -22.96 -7.28 -27.05
N ALA A 376 -21.81 -7.02 -27.70
CA ALA A 376 -20.61 -6.49 -27.06
C ALA A 376 -20.77 -5.08 -26.44
N THR A 377 -21.86 -4.38 -26.78
CA THR A 377 -22.27 -3.10 -26.18
C THR A 377 -23.05 -3.25 -24.88
N THR A 378 -23.36 -4.49 -24.46
CA THR A 378 -24.03 -4.75 -23.19
C THR A 378 -23.09 -4.49 -22.04
N ARG A 379 -23.61 -3.91 -20.96
CA ARG A 379 -22.91 -3.70 -19.70
C ARG A 379 -23.72 -4.36 -18.59
N TYR A 380 -23.01 -5.02 -17.69
CA TYR A 380 -23.56 -5.60 -16.47
C TYR A 380 -23.00 -4.86 -15.27
N TYR A 381 -23.80 -4.78 -14.22
CA TYR A 381 -23.45 -4.23 -12.92
C TYR A 381 -24.07 -5.14 -11.86
N TYR A 382 -23.47 -5.18 -10.68
CA TYR A 382 -23.93 -5.99 -9.56
C TYR A 382 -23.92 -5.15 -8.30
N ALA A 383 -25.09 -4.92 -7.71
CA ALA A 383 -25.27 -4.11 -6.52
C ALA A 383 -26.62 -4.43 -5.85
N ASP A 384 -26.73 -4.25 -4.54
CA ASP A 384 -27.99 -4.48 -3.81
C ASP A 384 -28.99 -3.33 -4.06
N ILE A 385 -29.80 -3.46 -5.12
CA ILE A 385 -30.75 -2.41 -5.51
C ILE A 385 -31.97 -2.41 -4.58
N ASN A 386 -32.32 -3.57 -4.02
CA ASN A 386 -33.56 -3.77 -3.31
C ASN A 386 -33.42 -3.70 -1.77
N GLY A 387 -32.19 -3.78 -1.25
CA GLY A 387 -31.83 -3.69 0.16
C GLY A 387 -31.94 -5.02 0.91
N ASP A 388 -31.83 -6.17 0.24
CA ASP A 388 -31.91 -7.50 0.87
C ASP A 388 -30.55 -8.11 1.24
N GLY A 389 -29.47 -7.34 1.06
CA GLY A 389 -28.10 -7.74 1.36
C GLY A 389 -27.47 -8.58 0.25
N LYS A 390 -28.06 -8.65 -0.93
CA LYS A 390 -27.54 -9.42 -2.07
C LYS A 390 -27.37 -8.54 -3.29
N ALA A 391 -26.30 -8.75 -4.03
CA ALA A 391 -26.04 -8.00 -5.24
C ALA A 391 -26.96 -8.48 -6.38
N ASP A 392 -27.88 -7.62 -6.81
CA ASP A 392 -28.76 -7.83 -7.96
C ASP A 392 -28.00 -7.61 -9.29
N GLU A 393 -28.40 -8.28 -10.37
CA GLU A 393 -27.83 -8.07 -11.70
C GLU A 393 -28.56 -6.92 -12.42
N VAL A 394 -27.83 -5.88 -12.81
CA VAL A 394 -28.35 -4.83 -13.68
C VAL A 394 -27.75 -4.96 -15.07
N ARG A 395 -28.61 -5.06 -16.09
CA ARG A 395 -28.22 -5.12 -17.50
C ARG A 395 -28.64 -3.87 -18.24
N TRP A 396 -27.71 -3.27 -18.98
CA TRP A 396 -27.99 -2.17 -19.90
C TRP A 396 -27.36 -2.40 -21.27
N ASN A 397 -28.04 -1.96 -22.31
CA ASN A 397 -27.49 -1.87 -23.66
C ASN A 397 -28.10 -0.69 -24.39
N PRO A 398 -27.30 0.18 -25.05
CA PRO A 398 -27.79 1.38 -25.73
C PRO A 398 -28.74 1.09 -26.92
N THR A 399 -28.73 -0.14 -27.45
CA THR A 399 -29.47 -0.53 -28.66
C THR A 399 -30.58 -1.54 -28.40
N LEU A 400 -30.69 -2.05 -27.17
CA LEU A 400 -31.73 -3.01 -26.76
C LEU A 400 -32.66 -2.35 -25.76
N ASN A 401 -33.91 -2.82 -25.68
CA ASN A 401 -34.91 -2.36 -24.70
C ASN A 401 -35.01 -0.83 -24.59
N ALA A 402 -34.93 -0.12 -25.72
CA ALA A 402 -34.96 1.34 -25.80
C ALA A 402 -33.93 2.07 -24.90
N GLY A 403 -32.82 1.41 -24.54
CA GLY A 403 -31.79 1.97 -23.67
C GLY A 403 -32.11 1.95 -22.17
N HIS A 404 -33.16 1.22 -21.78
CA HIS A 404 -33.54 1.03 -20.38
C HIS A 404 -32.51 0.17 -19.63
N THR A 405 -32.44 0.36 -18.32
CA THR A 405 -31.76 -0.59 -17.42
C THR A 405 -32.76 -1.67 -16.99
N LEU A 406 -32.32 -2.92 -16.96
CA LEU A 406 -33.11 -4.05 -16.49
C LEU A 406 -32.49 -4.61 -15.21
N VAL A 407 -33.26 -4.73 -14.14
CA VAL A 407 -32.79 -5.28 -12.85
C VAL A 407 -33.34 -6.69 -12.68
N TYR A 408 -32.46 -7.67 -12.49
CA TYR A 408 -32.80 -9.04 -12.13
C TYR A 408 -32.41 -9.26 -10.67
N LEU A 409 -33.40 -9.51 -9.82
CA LEU A 409 -33.18 -9.63 -8.38
C LEU A 409 -32.39 -10.89 -8.07
N ALA A 410 -31.41 -10.78 -7.19
CA ALA A 410 -30.66 -11.92 -6.68
C ALA A 410 -31.61 -12.90 -5.97
N THR A 411 -31.24 -14.17 -6.01
CA THR A 411 -31.99 -15.28 -5.41
C THR A 411 -31.03 -16.15 -4.61
N SER A 412 -31.57 -17.07 -3.81
CA SER A 412 -30.75 -17.99 -3.04
C SER A 412 -29.81 -18.83 -3.91
N GLY A 413 -28.54 -18.94 -3.51
CA GLY A 413 -27.54 -19.83 -4.13
C GLY A 413 -26.91 -19.29 -5.41
N GLY A 414 -26.73 -17.97 -5.54
CA GLY A 414 -25.92 -17.34 -6.59
C GLY A 414 -26.62 -17.24 -7.95
N ASN A 415 -27.95 -17.12 -7.99
CA ASN A 415 -28.70 -16.94 -9.24
C ASN A 415 -29.57 -15.68 -9.18
N PHE A 416 -30.17 -15.30 -10.31
CA PHE A 416 -31.06 -14.15 -10.42
C PHE A 416 -32.47 -14.54 -10.90
N SER A 417 -33.42 -13.63 -10.72
CA SER A 417 -34.81 -13.82 -11.14
C SER A 417 -34.93 -14.06 -12.65
N ALA A 418 -35.88 -14.89 -13.08
CA ALA A 418 -36.09 -15.15 -14.51
C ALA A 418 -36.74 -13.97 -15.26
N THR A 419 -37.32 -13.02 -14.52
CA THR A 419 -37.94 -11.81 -15.05
C THR A 419 -37.21 -10.59 -14.51
N ALA A 420 -36.91 -9.64 -15.40
CA ALA A 420 -36.37 -8.35 -15.01
C ALA A 420 -37.48 -7.37 -14.61
N VAL A 421 -37.12 -6.45 -13.71
CA VAL A 421 -37.80 -5.19 -13.48
C VAL A 421 -37.30 -4.18 -14.53
N ASP A 422 -38.21 -3.68 -15.35
CA ASP A 422 -37.90 -2.68 -16.39
C ASP A 422 -37.84 -1.28 -15.77
N ASN A 423 -36.71 -0.60 -15.93
CA ASN A 423 -36.45 0.72 -15.37
C ASN A 423 -36.20 1.75 -16.50
N PRO A 424 -37.25 2.46 -16.97
CA PRO A 424 -37.14 3.49 -18.01
C PRO A 424 -36.49 4.79 -17.52
N GLU A 425 -36.45 5.04 -16.21
CA GLU A 425 -35.87 6.24 -15.60
C GLU A 425 -34.40 6.39 -15.97
N GLY A 426 -34.00 7.56 -16.46
CA GLY A 426 -32.63 7.80 -16.89
C GLY A 426 -32.18 6.91 -18.05
N THR A 427 -33.08 6.46 -18.92
CA THR A 427 -32.75 5.73 -20.16
C THR A 427 -31.74 6.47 -21.03
N SER A 428 -30.91 5.72 -21.76
CA SER A 428 -30.02 6.29 -22.76
C SER A 428 -29.67 5.31 -23.86
N ALA A 429 -29.69 5.81 -25.09
CA ALA A 429 -29.16 5.14 -26.28
C ALA A 429 -27.71 5.56 -26.60
N GLY A 430 -27.10 6.44 -25.79
CA GLY A 430 -25.73 6.91 -25.98
C GLY A 430 -24.72 5.85 -25.53
N THR A 431 -23.87 5.38 -26.45
CA THR A 431 -22.83 4.37 -26.18
C THR A 431 -21.73 4.83 -25.21
N THR A 432 -21.63 6.12 -24.95
CA THR A 432 -20.69 6.74 -23.99
C THR A 432 -21.31 7.00 -22.63
N THR A 433 -22.57 6.61 -22.41
CA THR A 433 -23.24 6.74 -21.12
C THR A 433 -22.59 5.82 -20.10
N LEU A 434 -22.33 6.34 -18.92
CA LEU A 434 -21.86 5.58 -17.78
C LEU A 434 -23.00 5.47 -16.77
N TYR A 435 -23.31 4.23 -16.38
CA TYR A 435 -24.10 3.96 -15.18
C TYR A 435 -23.17 3.47 -14.07
N ASN A 436 -23.46 3.87 -12.84
CA ASN A 436 -22.91 3.31 -11.62
C ASN A 436 -24.06 3.06 -10.64
N PHE A 437 -23.85 2.14 -9.70
CA PHE A 437 -24.84 1.79 -8.69
C PHE A 437 -24.16 1.79 -7.33
N ALA A 438 -24.59 2.66 -6.44
CA ALA A 438 -24.01 2.82 -5.11
C ALA A 438 -25.00 3.52 -4.17
N ASP A 439 -24.96 3.19 -2.88
CA ASP A 439 -25.82 3.81 -1.86
C ASP A 439 -25.30 5.20 -1.54
N VAL A 440 -25.81 6.23 -2.23
CA VAL A 440 -25.35 7.61 -2.02
C VAL A 440 -26.19 8.31 -0.95
N ASN A 441 -27.36 7.76 -0.58
CA ASN A 441 -28.23 8.36 0.42
C ASN A 441 -28.09 7.75 1.83
N GLY A 442 -27.44 6.58 1.95
CA GLY A 442 -27.22 5.84 3.18
C GLY A 442 -28.43 5.01 3.63
N ASP A 443 -29.35 4.65 2.72
CA ASP A 443 -30.57 3.90 3.01
C ASP A 443 -30.41 2.36 2.88
N GLY A 444 -29.20 1.91 2.55
CA GLY A 444 -28.84 0.51 2.36
C GLY A 444 -29.18 -0.04 0.98
N LYS A 445 -29.57 0.80 0.01
CA LYS A 445 -29.82 0.39 -1.37
C LYS A 445 -28.91 1.12 -2.33
N ALA A 446 -28.42 0.42 -3.34
CA ALA A 446 -27.63 1.03 -4.39
C ALA A 446 -28.49 1.85 -5.36
N ASP A 447 -28.31 3.17 -5.34
CA ASP A 447 -28.97 4.13 -6.20
C ASP A 447 -28.43 4.09 -7.64
N LYS A 448 -29.25 4.44 -8.64
CA LYS A 448 -28.81 4.52 -10.03
C LYS A 448 -28.20 5.88 -10.31
N ILE A 449 -26.94 5.87 -10.74
CA ILE A 449 -26.18 7.08 -11.04
C ILE A 449 -25.85 7.11 -12.53
N TYR A 450 -26.25 8.20 -13.18
CA TYR A 450 -26.12 8.43 -14.61
C TYR A 450 -25.13 9.56 -14.89
N TRP A 451 -24.26 9.35 -15.87
CA TRP A 451 -23.45 10.41 -16.45
C TRP A 451 -23.23 10.22 -17.96
N ASN A 452 -23.24 11.33 -18.70
CA ASN A 452 -22.83 11.38 -20.10
C ASN A 452 -22.26 12.77 -20.41
N SER A 453 -21.05 12.81 -20.98
CA SER A 453 -20.32 14.06 -21.24
C SER A 453 -21.03 15.07 -22.15
N THR A 454 -22.03 14.64 -22.92
CA THR A 454 -22.78 15.48 -23.87
C THR A 454 -24.23 15.72 -23.47
N PHE A 455 -24.64 15.27 -22.27
CA PHE A 455 -26.00 15.41 -21.77
C PHE A 455 -25.99 16.18 -20.44
N ASP A 456 -26.99 17.04 -20.24
CA ASP A 456 -27.19 17.81 -19.00
C ASP A 456 -25.90 18.49 -18.51
N ASP A 457 -25.14 19.07 -19.44
CA ASP A 457 -23.84 19.73 -19.20
C ASP A 457 -22.83 18.87 -18.40
N GLY A 458 -22.91 17.54 -18.55
CA GLY A 458 -22.03 16.61 -17.86
C GLY A 458 -22.32 16.46 -16.37
N HIS A 459 -23.51 16.87 -15.91
CA HIS A 459 -23.96 16.68 -14.54
C HIS A 459 -24.08 15.20 -14.17
N THR A 460 -23.86 14.92 -12.89
CA THR A 460 -24.22 13.63 -12.30
C THR A 460 -25.71 13.64 -11.99
N ARG A 461 -26.43 12.63 -12.50
CA ARG A 461 -27.86 12.46 -12.25
C ARG A 461 -28.09 11.23 -11.40
N VAL A 462 -28.77 11.39 -10.27
CA VAL A 462 -29.05 10.31 -9.32
C VAL A 462 -30.55 10.02 -9.32
N TYR A 463 -30.90 8.73 -9.43
CA TYR A 463 -32.25 8.20 -9.30
C TYR A 463 -32.23 7.24 -8.11
N LEU A 464 -32.85 7.67 -7.00
CA LEU A 464 -32.80 6.90 -5.76
C LEU A 464 -33.50 5.55 -5.91
N ALA A 465 -32.89 4.50 -5.36
CA ALA A 465 -33.47 3.17 -5.34
C ALA A 465 -34.74 3.13 -4.50
N THR A 466 -35.67 2.27 -4.90
CA THR A 466 -36.94 2.02 -4.23
C THR A 466 -37.11 0.51 -4.05
N SER A 467 -38.18 0.09 -3.38
CA SER A 467 -38.40 -1.34 -3.12
C SER A 467 -38.49 -2.18 -4.40
N GLY A 468 -37.92 -3.38 -4.36
CA GLY A 468 -38.10 -4.41 -5.38
C GLY A 468 -37.42 -4.11 -6.72
N GLY A 469 -36.25 -3.46 -6.69
CA GLY A 469 -35.41 -3.26 -7.89
C GLY A 469 -35.85 -2.12 -8.82
N ASN A 470 -36.61 -1.15 -8.30
CA ASN A 470 -37.08 0.02 -9.07
C ASN A 470 -36.32 1.28 -8.66
N PHE A 471 -36.27 2.30 -9.52
CA PHE A 471 -35.73 3.63 -9.19
C PHE A 471 -36.81 4.71 -9.20
N SER A 472 -36.60 5.77 -8.41
CA SER A 472 -37.48 6.93 -8.37
C SER A 472 -37.53 7.65 -9.73
N GLY A 473 -38.73 8.00 -10.18
CA GLY A 473 -38.92 8.89 -11.34
C GLY A 473 -38.47 10.34 -11.10
N THR A 474 -38.23 10.71 -9.84
CA THR A 474 -37.64 12.01 -9.48
C THR A 474 -36.14 11.91 -9.52
N VAL A 475 -35.51 12.75 -10.35
CA VAL A 475 -34.06 12.80 -10.53
C VAL A 475 -33.46 13.97 -9.78
N VAL A 476 -32.32 13.73 -9.14
CA VAL A 476 -31.45 14.77 -8.59
C VAL A 476 -30.32 15.00 -9.59
N SER A 477 -30.12 16.24 -10.03
CA SER A 477 -29.06 16.61 -10.97
C SER A 477 -28.19 17.69 -10.33
N GLY A 478 -26.96 17.33 -9.98
CA GLY A 478 -25.99 18.20 -9.31
C GLY A 478 -24.95 18.76 -10.28
N THR A 479 -24.70 20.07 -10.20
CA THR A 479 -23.64 20.75 -10.98
C THR A 479 -22.24 20.46 -10.44
N GLU A 480 -22.14 20.11 -9.17
CA GLU A 480 -20.87 19.93 -8.50
C GLU A 480 -20.18 18.62 -8.91
N GLY A 481 -18.91 18.73 -9.33
CA GLY A 481 -18.17 17.62 -9.92
C GLY A 481 -18.73 17.16 -11.27
N ALA A 482 -19.40 18.05 -12.01
CA ALA A 482 -19.77 17.81 -13.40
C ALA A 482 -18.54 17.77 -14.31
N SER A 483 -18.61 16.98 -15.38
CA SER A 483 -17.56 16.91 -16.39
C SER A 483 -18.18 16.72 -17.77
N THR A 484 -17.84 17.61 -18.70
CA THR A 484 -18.19 17.49 -20.12
C THR A 484 -17.08 16.79 -20.92
N THR A 485 -16.06 16.25 -20.25
CA THR A 485 -14.90 15.64 -20.90
C THR A 485 -15.13 14.15 -21.10
N ALA A 486 -15.20 13.72 -22.37
CA ALA A 486 -15.32 12.31 -22.73
C ALA A 486 -14.15 11.50 -22.16
N GLY A 487 -14.42 10.29 -21.67
CA GLY A 487 -13.41 9.44 -21.03
C GLY A 487 -13.16 9.75 -19.55
N THR A 488 -13.90 10.70 -18.95
CA THR A 488 -13.88 10.87 -17.48
C THR A 488 -14.36 9.58 -16.82
N GLN A 489 -13.56 9.09 -15.87
CA GLN A 489 -13.86 7.89 -15.08
C GLN A 489 -14.48 8.31 -13.75
N PHE A 490 -15.43 7.51 -13.25
CA PHE A 490 -16.14 7.74 -12.00
C PHE A 490 -16.11 6.48 -11.14
N TRP A 491 -16.00 6.69 -9.83
CA TRP A 491 -16.16 5.67 -8.79
C TRP A 491 -17.05 6.22 -7.70
N TYR A 492 -17.69 5.32 -6.97
CA TYR A 492 -18.53 5.64 -5.83
C TYR A 492 -18.16 4.72 -4.68
N ALA A 493 -17.63 5.28 -3.60
CA ALA A 493 -17.15 4.52 -2.45
C ALA A 493 -17.17 5.41 -1.20
N ASP A 494 -17.49 4.86 -0.04
CA ASP A 494 -17.48 5.61 1.22
C ASP A 494 -16.05 5.85 1.69
N VAL A 495 -15.44 6.95 1.27
CA VAL A 495 -14.06 7.26 1.65
C VAL A 495 -14.00 7.94 3.01
N ASN A 496 -15.13 8.39 3.57
CA ASN A 496 -15.14 9.19 4.79
C ASN A 496 -15.75 8.46 6.00
N GLY A 497 -16.30 7.27 5.79
CA GLY A 497 -16.88 6.38 6.81
C GLY A 497 -18.25 6.82 7.31
N ASP A 498 -19.01 7.62 6.56
CA ASP A 498 -20.35 8.09 6.96
C ASP A 498 -21.50 7.18 6.51
N GLY A 499 -21.17 6.05 5.87
CA GLY A 499 -22.11 5.06 5.37
C GLY A 499 -22.74 5.45 4.04
N LYS A 500 -22.21 6.47 3.34
CA LYS A 500 -22.67 6.89 2.02
C LYS A 500 -21.53 6.81 1.01
N ALA A 501 -21.84 6.36 -0.18
CA ALA A 501 -20.87 6.33 -1.26
C ALA A 501 -20.56 7.75 -1.76
N ASP A 502 -19.30 8.16 -1.62
CA ASP A 502 -18.79 9.44 -2.12
C ASP A 502 -18.45 9.33 -3.60
N LYS A 503 -18.62 10.42 -4.35
CA LYS A 503 -18.24 10.49 -5.77
C LYS A 503 -16.75 10.79 -5.92
N ILE A 504 -16.06 9.95 -6.67
CA ILE A 504 -14.69 10.22 -7.14
C ILE A 504 -14.70 10.27 -8.66
N TYR A 505 -14.04 11.27 -9.25
CA TYR A 505 -13.78 11.26 -10.70
C TYR A 505 -12.33 11.57 -11.04
N TRP A 506 -11.89 11.07 -12.19
CA TRP A 506 -10.57 11.35 -12.74
C TRP A 506 -10.57 11.40 -14.27
N HIS A 507 -9.71 12.25 -14.81
CA HIS A 507 -9.33 12.27 -16.22
C HIS A 507 -7.87 12.71 -16.32
N PRO A 508 -7.03 12.08 -17.17
CA PRO A 508 -5.60 12.38 -17.23
C PRO A 508 -5.30 13.85 -17.54
N ASP A 509 -6.13 14.48 -18.38
CA ASP A 509 -5.94 15.87 -18.81
C ASP A 509 -6.63 16.91 -17.91
N LEU A 510 -7.35 16.50 -16.86
CA LEU A 510 -8.04 17.42 -15.94
C LEU A 510 -7.34 17.49 -14.59
N ASN A 511 -7.48 18.62 -13.89
CA ASN A 511 -7.06 18.78 -12.50
C ASN A 511 -5.60 18.36 -12.21
N SER A 512 -4.71 18.51 -13.19
CA SER A 512 -3.32 18.02 -13.12
C SER A 512 -3.21 16.53 -12.80
N GLY A 513 -4.15 15.72 -13.26
CA GLY A 513 -4.19 14.28 -13.03
C GLY A 513 -4.64 13.85 -11.63
N LYS A 514 -5.22 14.75 -10.84
CA LYS A 514 -5.81 14.43 -9.53
C LYS A 514 -7.12 13.66 -9.67
N THR A 515 -7.33 12.67 -8.81
CA THR A 515 -8.68 12.18 -8.52
C THR A 515 -9.39 13.25 -7.69
N MET A 516 -10.53 13.73 -8.16
CA MET A 516 -11.35 14.70 -7.43
C MET A 516 -12.43 13.97 -6.65
N VAL A 517 -12.51 14.24 -5.35
CA VAL A 517 -13.46 13.61 -4.43
C VAL A 517 -14.54 14.60 -4.03
N TYR A 518 -15.77 14.13 -4.01
CA TYR A 518 -16.97 14.85 -3.60
C TYR A 518 -17.76 13.97 -2.64
N THR A 519 -17.87 14.39 -1.38
CA THR A 519 -18.58 13.63 -0.35
C THR A 519 -20.08 13.70 -0.58
N SER A 520 -20.79 12.61 -0.33
CA SER A 520 -22.24 12.58 -0.52
C SER A 520 -22.97 13.40 0.54
N ASP A 521 -23.95 14.21 0.11
CA ASP A 521 -24.80 14.99 1.02
C ASP A 521 -25.97 14.14 1.57
N GLY A 522 -26.21 12.95 1.00
CA GLY A 522 -27.27 12.02 1.41
C GLY A 522 -28.62 12.21 0.72
N ASP A 523 -28.73 13.15 -0.21
CA ASP A 523 -29.94 13.40 -1.01
C ASP A 523 -29.71 13.19 -2.51
N GLY A 524 -28.55 12.66 -2.89
CA GLY A 524 -28.11 12.51 -4.28
C GLY A 524 -27.27 13.68 -4.82
N THR A 525 -27.03 14.74 -4.01
CA THR A 525 -25.98 15.73 -4.31
C THR A 525 -24.65 15.40 -3.64
N PHE A 526 -23.60 16.09 -4.07
CA PHE A 526 -22.23 15.88 -3.57
C PHE A 526 -21.52 17.20 -3.37
N THR A 527 -20.72 17.30 -2.31
CA THR A 527 -19.90 18.47 -1.96
C THR A 527 -18.40 18.17 -2.13
N ALA A 528 -17.63 19.05 -2.76
CA ALA A 528 -16.20 18.85 -2.99
C ALA A 528 -15.40 18.70 -1.69
N ASN A 529 -14.55 17.68 -1.64
CA ASN A 529 -13.61 17.46 -0.55
C ASN A 529 -12.16 17.51 -1.06
N ALA A 530 -11.53 18.66 -0.84
CA ALA A 530 -10.18 18.91 -1.32
C ALA A 530 -9.13 18.04 -0.62
N SER A 531 -9.35 17.65 0.64
CA SER A 531 -8.37 16.87 1.43
C SER A 531 -8.15 15.49 0.82
N PHE A 532 -9.22 14.80 0.41
CA PHE A 532 -9.15 13.53 -0.31
C PHE A 532 -8.68 13.65 -1.77
N SER A 533 -8.56 14.87 -2.31
CA SER A 533 -8.15 15.09 -3.71
C SER A 533 -6.65 15.32 -3.90
N ASN A 534 -5.87 15.38 -2.82
CA ASN A 534 -4.48 15.83 -2.84
C ASN A 534 -3.41 14.72 -2.82
N SER A 535 -3.79 13.45 -2.96
CA SER A 535 -2.86 12.31 -3.02
C SER A 535 -2.84 11.64 -4.40
N ALA A 536 -1.71 11.03 -4.75
CA ALA A 536 -1.55 10.10 -5.89
C ALA A 536 -2.14 10.61 -7.22
N THR A 537 -1.46 11.58 -7.84
CA THR A 537 -1.87 12.17 -9.12
C THR A 537 -1.18 11.49 -10.29
N SER A 538 -1.86 11.38 -11.42
CA SER A 538 -1.23 10.97 -12.68
C SER A 538 -1.96 11.57 -13.87
N GLY A 539 -1.20 12.14 -14.81
CA GLY A 539 -1.68 12.55 -16.13
C GLY A 539 -1.48 11.47 -17.20
N LEU A 540 -1.14 10.24 -16.82
CA LEU A 540 -0.91 9.14 -17.76
C LEU A 540 -2.19 8.34 -17.97
N SER A 541 -2.61 8.19 -19.23
CA SER A 541 -3.86 7.50 -19.62
C SER A 541 -3.91 6.02 -19.26
N ASN A 542 -2.76 5.36 -19.07
CA ASN A 542 -2.67 3.95 -18.65
C ASN A 542 -2.67 3.77 -17.12
N THR A 543 -2.90 4.84 -16.37
CA THR A 543 -3.10 4.76 -14.90
C THR A 543 -4.49 4.25 -14.58
N ARG A 544 -4.60 3.44 -13.54
CA ARG A 544 -5.88 2.99 -12.99
C ARG A 544 -5.94 3.28 -11.50
N PHE A 545 -7.14 3.63 -11.06
CA PHE A 545 -7.48 3.84 -9.66
C PHE A 545 -8.54 2.84 -9.23
N TYR A 546 -8.49 2.47 -7.96
CA TYR A 546 -9.47 1.61 -7.30
C TYR A 546 -9.76 2.17 -5.91
N PHE A 547 -10.96 1.89 -5.42
CA PHE A 547 -11.44 2.34 -4.11
C PHE A 547 -12.12 1.17 -3.40
N ALA A 548 -11.56 0.72 -2.28
CA ALA A 548 -12.05 -0.41 -1.49
C ALA A 548 -11.44 -0.38 -0.09
N ASP A 549 -12.13 -0.92 0.90
CA ASP A 549 -11.66 -1.00 2.29
C ASP A 549 -10.60 -2.12 2.42
N MET A 550 -9.31 -1.77 2.40
CA MET A 550 -8.22 -2.75 2.34
C MET A 550 -7.78 -3.22 3.72
N ASN A 551 -8.08 -2.46 4.78
CA ASN A 551 -7.68 -2.74 6.15
C ASN A 551 -8.86 -3.17 7.05
N GLY A 552 -10.10 -3.11 6.55
CA GLY A 552 -11.32 -3.49 7.25
C GLY A 552 -11.77 -2.44 8.28
N ASP A 553 -11.41 -1.16 8.08
CA ASP A 553 -11.76 -0.09 9.01
C ASP A 553 -13.10 0.60 8.71
N GLY A 554 -13.75 0.20 7.61
CA GLY A 554 -15.01 0.74 7.11
C GLY A 554 -14.84 1.91 6.14
N PHE A 555 -13.61 2.31 5.80
CA PHE A 555 -13.33 3.41 4.90
C PHE A 555 -12.74 2.87 3.60
N ALA A 556 -13.23 3.34 2.46
CA ALA A 556 -12.66 2.96 1.17
C ALA A 556 -11.29 3.63 0.97
N ASP A 557 -10.25 2.81 0.89
CA ASP A 557 -8.88 3.22 0.58
C ASP A 557 -8.67 3.42 -0.91
N LYS A 558 -7.65 4.22 -1.26
CA LYS A 558 -7.28 4.45 -2.67
C LYS A 558 -6.13 3.56 -3.09
N VAL A 559 -6.31 2.82 -4.18
CA VAL A 559 -5.22 2.10 -4.84
C VAL A 559 -4.86 2.77 -6.16
N TYR A 560 -3.57 3.03 -6.36
CA TYR A 560 -2.98 3.52 -7.60
C TYR A 560 -2.20 2.39 -8.27
N TRP A 561 -2.41 2.19 -9.57
CA TRP A 561 -1.58 1.31 -10.39
C TRP A 561 -1.28 1.92 -11.76
N ASN A 562 -0.06 1.72 -12.23
CA ASN A 562 0.34 2.02 -13.59
C ASN A 562 1.35 0.93 -14.06
N PRO A 563 1.11 0.26 -15.19
CA PRO A 563 1.94 -0.86 -15.65
C PRO A 563 3.38 -0.45 -15.98
N THR A 564 3.59 0.81 -16.37
CA THR A 564 4.91 1.34 -16.74
C THR A 564 5.70 1.92 -15.57
N ASN A 565 5.05 2.20 -14.43
CA ASN A 565 5.73 2.77 -13.28
C ASN A 565 6.17 1.69 -12.28
N TYR A 566 7.39 1.82 -11.74
CA TYR A 566 7.89 1.07 -10.58
C TYR A 566 7.59 -0.43 -10.63
N THR A 567 7.97 -1.09 -11.73
CA THR A 567 7.74 -2.54 -11.92
C THR A 567 6.27 -2.99 -11.77
N GLY A 568 5.32 -2.07 -11.94
CA GLY A 568 3.91 -2.37 -11.83
C GLY A 568 3.43 -2.61 -10.40
N PHE A 569 4.12 -2.04 -9.40
CA PHE A 569 3.67 -2.05 -8.02
C PHE A 569 2.37 -1.27 -7.86
N LEU A 570 1.48 -1.80 -7.03
CA LEU A 570 0.32 -1.06 -6.58
C LEU A 570 0.73 -0.21 -5.38
N LYS A 571 0.20 1.01 -5.31
CA LYS A 571 0.38 1.92 -4.19
C LYS A 571 -0.96 2.09 -3.49
N VAL A 572 -1.02 1.70 -2.23
CA VAL A 572 -2.21 1.88 -1.39
C VAL A 572 -2.07 3.17 -0.59
N TYR A 573 -3.14 3.93 -0.51
CA TYR A 573 -3.25 5.12 0.32
C TYR A 573 -4.48 4.94 1.21
N TYR A 574 -4.23 4.77 2.50
CA TYR A 574 -5.28 4.52 3.48
C TYR A 574 -6.14 5.76 3.68
N SER A 575 -7.46 5.57 3.72
CA SER A 575 -8.37 6.64 4.06
C SER A 575 -8.39 6.83 5.57
N GLU A 576 -7.80 7.92 6.05
CA GLU A 576 -7.72 8.18 7.47
C GLU A 576 -7.56 9.67 7.74
N SER A 577 -8.04 10.13 8.90
CA SER A 577 -7.91 11.54 9.29
C SER A 577 -8.46 12.54 8.24
N GLY A 578 -9.46 12.14 7.46
CA GLY A 578 -10.10 12.96 6.43
C GLY A 578 -9.26 13.17 5.16
N ALA A 579 -8.29 12.30 4.88
CA ALA A 579 -7.49 12.31 3.65
C ALA A 579 -6.98 10.90 3.30
N PHE A 580 -6.43 10.75 2.10
CA PHE A 580 -5.69 9.54 1.71
C PHE A 580 -4.22 9.66 2.09
N ASN A 581 -3.73 8.79 2.99
CA ASN A 581 -2.37 8.79 3.52
C ASN A 581 -1.57 7.60 2.99
N GLY A 582 -0.35 7.85 2.50
CA GLY A 582 0.47 6.84 1.85
C GLY A 582 1.59 7.48 1.01
N PRO A 583 2.18 6.73 0.07
CA PRO A 583 1.82 5.37 -0.33
C PRO A 583 2.40 4.27 0.57
N VAL A 584 1.73 3.12 0.60
CA VAL A 584 2.33 1.80 0.88
C VAL A 584 2.50 1.06 -0.43
N TYR A 585 3.73 0.68 -0.76
CA TYR A 585 4.06 -0.10 -1.95
C TYR A 585 3.89 -1.59 -1.64
N THR A 586 2.87 -2.22 -2.21
CA THR A 586 2.69 -3.68 -2.09
C THR A 586 3.64 -4.43 -3.01
N LEU A 587 4.20 -5.50 -2.47
CA LEU A 587 5.10 -6.41 -3.18
C LEU A 587 4.37 -7.65 -3.71
N ARG A 588 3.04 -7.73 -3.58
CA ARG A 588 2.22 -8.86 -4.02
C ARG A 588 1.32 -8.45 -5.18
N GLY A 589 1.02 -9.43 -6.06
CA GLY A 589 0.16 -9.23 -7.22
C GLY A 589 0.62 -8.17 -8.22
N THR A 590 1.88 -7.78 -8.22
CA THR A 590 2.43 -6.71 -9.08
C THR A 590 2.35 -7.07 -10.56
N SER A 591 2.17 -6.10 -11.46
CA SER A 591 2.24 -6.37 -12.90
C SER A 591 2.59 -5.18 -13.77
N GLN A 592 3.46 -5.44 -14.75
CA GLN A 592 3.86 -4.47 -15.79
C GLN A 592 3.09 -4.62 -17.10
N SER A 593 2.07 -5.48 -17.14
CA SER A 593 1.31 -5.75 -18.35
C SER A 593 0.00 -4.97 -18.34
N GLU A 594 -0.26 -4.22 -19.42
CA GLU A 594 -1.53 -3.50 -19.64
C GLU A 594 -2.74 -4.44 -19.75
N ASN A 595 -2.49 -5.72 -20.04
CA ASN A 595 -3.50 -6.77 -20.08
C ASN A 595 -3.98 -7.21 -18.69
N THR A 596 -3.37 -6.68 -17.61
CA THR A 596 -3.74 -7.01 -16.24
C THR A 596 -4.92 -6.17 -15.79
N TYR A 597 -5.88 -6.79 -15.12
CA TYR A 597 -6.95 -6.16 -14.37
C TYR A 597 -6.83 -6.56 -12.90
N PHE A 598 -7.10 -5.58 -12.04
CA PHE A 598 -7.21 -5.77 -10.61
C PHE A 598 -8.64 -5.53 -10.17
N TYR A 599 -9.07 -6.30 -9.18
CA TYR A 599 -10.31 -6.12 -8.46
C TYR A 599 -10.00 -6.20 -6.96
N PHE A 600 -10.80 -5.51 -6.15
CA PHE A 600 -10.63 -5.43 -4.71
C PHE A 600 -11.97 -5.67 -4.05
N ASN A 601 -12.18 -6.88 -3.55
CA ASN A 601 -13.43 -7.31 -2.92
C ASN A 601 -13.11 -8.35 -1.85
N ASP A 602 -13.88 -8.37 -0.78
CA ASP A 602 -13.76 -9.41 0.23
C ASP A 602 -14.28 -10.73 -0.34
N ILE A 603 -13.38 -11.66 -0.69
CA ILE A 603 -13.74 -12.97 -1.22
C ILE A 603 -13.63 -14.07 -0.16
N ASN A 604 -13.28 -13.70 1.08
CA ASN A 604 -13.00 -14.64 2.16
C ASN A 604 -13.83 -14.41 3.44
N GLY A 605 -14.55 -13.29 3.51
CA GLY A 605 -15.49 -12.92 4.56
C GLY A 605 -14.82 -12.31 5.80
N ASP A 606 -13.57 -11.84 5.70
CA ASP A 606 -12.85 -11.22 6.81
C ASP A 606 -13.11 -9.71 6.97
N GLY A 607 -13.93 -9.15 6.09
CA GLY A 607 -14.29 -7.74 6.06
C GLY A 607 -13.25 -6.85 5.36
N LYS A 608 -12.22 -7.43 4.73
CA LYS A 608 -11.18 -6.69 4.01
C LYS A 608 -11.24 -6.99 2.53
N ALA A 609 -11.00 -5.97 1.71
CA ALA A 609 -10.95 -6.15 0.27
C ALA A 609 -9.68 -6.91 -0.15
N ASP A 610 -9.85 -8.09 -0.73
CA ASP A 610 -8.75 -8.90 -1.24
C ASP A 610 -8.35 -8.45 -2.64
N GLN A 611 -7.05 -8.56 -2.96
CA GLN A 611 -6.58 -8.29 -4.31
C GLN A 611 -6.81 -9.50 -5.22
N ILE A 612 -7.65 -9.33 -6.23
CA ILE A 612 -7.81 -10.30 -7.33
C ILE A 612 -7.08 -9.78 -8.55
N ARG A 613 -6.14 -10.57 -9.07
CA ARG A 613 -5.39 -10.26 -10.29
C ARG A 613 -5.80 -11.20 -11.42
N TRP A 614 -6.25 -10.64 -12.54
CA TRP A 614 -6.47 -11.36 -13.78
C TRP A 614 -5.63 -10.75 -14.91
N ASN A 615 -4.92 -11.58 -15.68
CA ASN A 615 -4.26 -11.14 -16.90
C ASN A 615 -4.58 -12.14 -18.00
N TYR A 616 -5.34 -11.70 -19.01
CA TYR A 616 -5.78 -12.58 -20.10
C TYR A 616 -4.65 -13.10 -20.99
N GLY A 617 -3.46 -12.50 -20.94
CA GLY A 617 -2.27 -12.94 -21.67
C GLY A 617 -1.35 -13.88 -20.90
N GLU A 618 -1.62 -14.14 -19.61
CA GLU A 618 -0.77 -14.96 -18.74
C GLU A 618 -1.56 -16.16 -18.18
N ASN A 619 -0.88 -17.29 -17.94
CA ASN A 619 -1.44 -18.46 -17.26
C ASN A 619 -2.84 -18.90 -17.76
N SER A 620 -3.07 -18.84 -19.08
CA SER A 620 -4.39 -19.16 -19.68
C SER A 620 -5.57 -18.33 -19.15
N GLY A 621 -5.30 -17.19 -18.51
CA GLY A 621 -6.32 -16.34 -17.90
C GLY A 621 -6.80 -16.77 -16.52
N GLU A 622 -6.02 -17.60 -15.81
CA GLU A 622 -6.21 -17.89 -14.38
C GLU A 622 -6.18 -16.63 -13.51
N LEU A 623 -6.94 -16.66 -12.42
CA LEU A 623 -6.92 -15.61 -11.41
C LEU A 623 -5.84 -15.92 -10.36
N ARG A 624 -5.17 -14.87 -9.88
CA ARG A 624 -4.29 -14.93 -8.72
C ARG A 624 -4.81 -13.99 -7.66
N ASN A 625 -5.27 -14.55 -6.56
CA ASN A 625 -5.91 -13.83 -5.46
C ASN A 625 -4.95 -13.70 -4.29
N TYR A 626 -4.98 -12.58 -3.59
CA TYR A 626 -4.10 -12.28 -2.47
C TYR A 626 -4.92 -11.67 -1.35
N PHE A 627 -5.01 -12.41 -0.24
CA PHE A 627 -5.79 -11.95 0.89
C PHE A 627 -5.18 -10.73 1.55
N ALA A 628 -6.00 -9.74 1.90
CA ALA A 628 -5.58 -8.64 2.75
C ALA A 628 -5.15 -9.15 4.13
N LYS A 629 -4.37 -8.36 4.88
CA LYS A 629 -3.83 -8.77 6.20
C LYS A 629 -4.26 -7.87 7.33
#